data_AF-A0A4R6EUX0-F1
#
_entry.id   AF-A0A4R6EUX0-F1
#
_cell.length_a   1.000
_cell.length_b   1.000
_cell.length_c   1.000
_cell.angle_alpha   90.00
_cell.angle_beta   90.00
_cell.angle_gamma   90.00
#
_symmetry.space_group_name_H-M   'P 1'
#
loop_
_entity.id
_entity.type
_entity.pdbx_description
1 polymer ?
#
loop_
_entity_poly.entity_id
_entity_poly.type
_entity_poly.pdbx_seq_one_letter_code
_entity_poly.pdbx_strand_id
1 'polypeptide(L)'
;MDPLTETSDEHGYDHEPGAGIWVQPPSPLTQVCAVTDNTTPRAVRAALIERFGDVPQFALLHLDAPEQQRLAWMSSCLGAVRAERRGQRRIDGLLALLSASCRLLLCTQSARSLDWLGSVCGHRCAFASLHAITSDDRQNEVAVETVRALLHETLAERWGSAL
;
A
#
# COMPACT_ATOMS: atom_id res chain seq x y z
N MET A 1 12.78 -51.59 13.20
CA MET A 1 11.65 -51.29 12.32
C MET A 1 11.14 -49.94 12.77
N ASP A 2 11.78 -48.89 12.27
CA ASP A 2 11.44 -47.49 12.52
C ASP A 2 10.15 -47.12 11.78
N PRO A 3 9.30 -46.28 12.38
CA PRO A 3 8.51 -45.33 11.63
C PRO A 3 9.11 -43.93 11.81
N LEU A 4 9.62 -43.41 10.69
CA LEU A 4 9.96 -42.01 10.48
C LEU A 4 8.77 -41.13 10.87
N THR A 5 8.92 -40.31 11.89
CA THR A 5 7.98 -39.19 12.11
C THR A 5 8.53 -38.02 11.33
N GLU A 6 7.93 -37.79 10.16
CA GLU A 6 8.12 -36.61 9.35
C GLU A 6 7.92 -35.36 10.20
N THR A 7 8.97 -34.54 10.23
CA THR A 7 8.90 -33.13 10.59
C THR A 7 8.04 -32.42 9.57
N SER A 8 6.75 -32.24 9.86
CA SER A 8 5.91 -31.32 9.11
C SER A 8 6.07 -29.91 9.66
N ASP A 9 6.63 -29.07 8.81
CA ASP A 9 6.70 -27.62 8.90
C ASP A 9 5.31 -27.01 9.14
N GLU A 10 5.15 -26.35 10.29
CA GLU A 10 4.19 -25.26 10.44
C GLU A 10 4.92 -24.05 11.02
N HIS A 11 5.81 -23.46 10.22
CA HIS A 11 6.13 -22.04 10.39
C HIS A 11 4.90 -21.23 9.97
N GLY A 12 3.91 -21.20 10.86
CA GLY A 12 2.89 -20.18 10.84
C GLY A 12 3.59 -18.84 10.88
N TYR A 13 3.57 -18.11 9.76
CA TYR A 13 3.82 -16.69 9.81
C TYR A 13 2.76 -16.11 10.73
N ASP A 14 3.13 -15.84 11.98
CA ASP A 14 2.38 -15.00 12.91
C ASP A 14 2.16 -13.66 12.21
N HIS A 15 1.10 -13.57 11.42
CA HIS A 15 0.53 -12.32 10.97
C HIS A 15 -0.08 -11.68 12.21
N GLU A 16 0.75 -10.97 12.97
CA GLU A 16 0.21 -10.07 13.97
C GLU A 16 -0.69 -9.06 13.25
N PRO A 17 -2.00 -9.07 13.53
CA PRO A 17 -2.97 -8.29 12.77
C PRO A 17 -2.64 -6.79 12.85
N GLY A 18 -2.72 -6.10 11.71
CA GLY A 18 -2.86 -4.65 11.67
C GLY A 18 -1.76 -3.87 10.93
N ALA A 19 -0.60 -4.45 10.59
CA ALA A 19 0.50 -3.66 10.00
C ALA A 19 0.24 -3.19 8.56
N GLY A 20 -0.60 -3.91 7.80
CA GLY A 20 -0.67 -3.78 6.34
C GLY A 20 0.09 -4.91 5.64
N ILE A 21 -0.37 -5.28 4.46
CA ILE A 21 0.14 -6.43 3.69
C ILE A 21 0.49 -5.98 2.29
N TRP A 22 1.70 -6.31 1.83
CA TRP A 22 2.09 -6.18 0.44
C TRP A 22 1.36 -7.23 -0.39
N VAL A 23 0.38 -6.79 -1.18
CA VAL A 23 -0.30 -7.63 -2.17
C VAL A 23 0.60 -7.80 -3.40
N GLN A 24 1.27 -6.72 -3.80
CA GLN A 24 2.37 -6.71 -4.75
C GLN A 24 3.55 -5.97 -4.09
N PRO A 25 4.64 -6.66 -3.70
CA PRO A 25 5.78 -6.02 -3.07
C PRO A 25 6.45 -4.98 -3.99
N PRO A 26 7.07 -3.94 -3.42
CA PRO A 26 7.83 -2.99 -4.20
C PRO A 26 9.14 -3.60 -4.73
N SER A 27 9.63 -3.03 -5.82
CA SER A 27 10.94 -3.30 -6.41
C SER A 27 11.79 -2.01 -6.41
N PRO A 28 13.10 -2.09 -6.67
CA PRO A 28 13.94 -0.90 -6.85
C PRO A 28 13.46 0.05 -7.96
N LEU A 29 12.59 -0.42 -8.86
CA LEU A 29 12.03 0.36 -9.96
C LEU A 29 10.67 0.98 -9.63
N THR A 30 10.06 0.65 -8.48
CA THR A 30 8.72 1.14 -8.12
C THR A 30 8.65 2.66 -8.15
N GLN A 31 7.72 3.18 -8.95
CA GLN A 31 7.42 4.61 -9.07
C GLN A 31 6.04 4.95 -8.50
N VAL A 32 5.10 4.02 -8.59
CA VAL A 32 3.74 4.19 -8.07
C VAL A 32 3.41 3.02 -7.16
N CYS A 33 2.97 3.34 -5.94
CA CYS A 33 2.40 2.36 -5.01
C CYS A 33 0.92 2.69 -4.83
N ALA A 34 0.03 1.80 -5.27
CA ALA A 34 -1.37 1.88 -4.90
C ALA A 34 -1.55 1.40 -3.45
N VAL A 35 -2.39 2.10 -2.69
CA VAL A 35 -2.74 1.76 -1.31
C VAL A 35 -4.25 1.57 -1.22
N THR A 36 -4.66 0.40 -0.75
CA THR A 36 -6.06 0.01 -0.59
C THR A 36 -6.39 -0.20 0.88
N ASP A 37 -7.66 -0.07 1.25
CA ASP A 37 -8.16 -0.37 2.59
C ASP A 37 -9.43 -1.24 2.54
N ASN A 38 -10.05 -1.48 3.69
CA ASN A 38 -11.27 -2.29 3.77
C ASN A 38 -12.49 -1.70 3.05
N THR A 39 -12.44 -0.42 2.68
CA THR A 39 -13.50 0.22 1.90
C THR A 39 -13.30 0.05 0.41
N THR A 40 -12.09 -0.34 -0.02
CA THR A 40 -11.80 -0.62 -1.43
C THR A 40 -12.47 -1.92 -1.88
N PRO A 41 -13.27 -1.92 -2.96
CA PRO A 41 -13.83 -3.16 -3.49
C PRO A 41 -12.74 -4.17 -3.85
N ARG A 42 -12.99 -5.45 -3.57
CA ARG A 42 -12.04 -6.52 -3.91
C ARG A 42 -11.74 -6.58 -5.41
N ALA A 43 -12.74 -6.28 -6.24
CA ALA A 43 -12.62 -6.21 -7.69
C ALA A 43 -11.57 -5.17 -8.14
N VAL A 44 -11.48 -4.03 -7.45
CA VAL A 44 -10.49 -2.98 -7.75
C VAL A 44 -9.07 -3.50 -7.52
N ARG A 45 -8.84 -4.16 -6.38
CA ARG A 45 -7.54 -4.79 -6.10
C ARG A 45 -7.18 -5.86 -7.14
N ALA A 46 -8.13 -6.70 -7.52
CA ALA A 46 -7.92 -7.72 -8.54
C ALA A 46 -7.58 -7.10 -9.90
N ALA A 47 -8.32 -6.07 -10.32
CA ALA A 47 -8.07 -5.35 -11.58
C ALA A 47 -6.68 -4.68 -11.61
N LEU A 48 -6.24 -4.10 -10.48
CA LEU A 48 -4.90 -3.52 -10.38
C LEU A 48 -3.80 -4.58 -10.52
N ILE A 49 -3.96 -5.74 -9.88
CA ILE A 49 -3.01 -6.85 -10.01
C ILE A 49 -3.02 -7.43 -11.43
N GLU A 50 -4.20 -7.64 -12.02
CA GLU A 50 -4.32 -8.15 -13.40
C GLU A 50 -3.62 -7.22 -14.40
N ARG A 51 -3.74 -5.89 -14.22
CA ARG A 51 -3.19 -4.92 -15.17
C ARG A 51 -1.74 -4.55 -14.93
N PHE A 52 -1.26 -4.62 -13.69
CA PHE A 52 0.06 -4.09 -13.31
C PHE A 52 0.94 -5.06 -12.51
N GLY A 53 0.49 -6.29 -12.26
CA GLY A 53 1.24 -7.29 -11.47
C GLY A 53 2.61 -7.61 -12.03
N ASP A 54 2.77 -7.54 -13.36
CA ASP A 54 4.05 -7.76 -14.04
C ASP A 54 4.84 -6.46 -14.31
N VAL A 55 4.33 -5.30 -13.88
CA VAL A 55 4.96 -4.00 -14.12
C VAL A 55 5.89 -3.66 -12.96
N PRO A 56 7.23 -3.63 -13.16
CA PRO A 56 8.18 -3.41 -12.05
C PRO A 56 8.04 -2.05 -11.36
N GLN A 57 7.48 -1.06 -12.07
CA GLN A 57 7.24 0.29 -11.56
C GLN A 57 6.01 0.39 -10.65
N PHE A 58 5.25 -0.70 -10.48
CA PHE A 58 4.02 -0.74 -9.69
C PHE A 58 4.19 -1.60 -8.43
N ALA A 59 3.59 -1.15 -7.32
CA ALA A 59 3.44 -1.91 -6.09
C ALA A 59 2.02 -1.72 -5.53
N LEU A 60 1.57 -2.64 -4.68
CA LEU A 60 0.24 -2.62 -4.08
C LEU A 60 0.30 -3.00 -2.61
N LEU A 61 -0.07 -2.03 -1.76
CA LEU A 61 -0.21 -2.19 -0.32
C LEU A 61 -1.70 -2.26 0.06
N HIS A 62 -2.03 -3.14 0.99
CA HIS A 62 -3.36 -3.18 1.63
C HIS A 62 -3.24 -2.88 3.12
N LEU A 63 -4.12 -2.03 3.64
CA LEU A 63 -4.21 -1.69 5.05
C LEU A 63 -5.56 -2.13 5.63
N ASP A 64 -5.55 -3.12 6.51
CA ASP A 64 -6.77 -3.66 7.11
C ASP A 64 -7.41 -2.71 8.14
N ALA A 65 -6.64 -1.82 8.78
CA ALA A 65 -7.15 -0.94 9.82
C ALA A 65 -6.50 0.45 9.77
N PRO A 66 -6.74 1.23 8.69
CA PRO A 66 -6.00 2.46 8.44
C PRO A 66 -6.14 3.51 9.56
N GLU A 67 -7.32 3.63 10.18
CA GLU A 67 -7.51 4.54 11.33
C GLU A 67 -6.75 4.11 12.57
N GLN A 68 -6.70 2.80 12.87
CA GLN A 68 -5.93 2.29 14.00
C GLN A 68 -4.43 2.53 13.78
N GLN A 69 -3.96 2.34 12.54
CA GLN A 69 -2.58 2.65 12.16
C GLN A 69 -2.27 4.14 12.27
N ARG A 70 -3.19 5.01 11.83
CA ARG A 70 -3.05 6.47 11.98
C ARG A 70 -2.92 6.88 13.45
N LEU A 71 -3.79 6.35 14.31
CA LEU A 71 -3.74 6.64 15.76
C LEU A 71 -2.44 6.14 16.39
N ALA A 72 -2.00 4.92 16.05
CA ALA A 72 -0.74 4.37 16.55
C ALA A 72 0.47 5.20 16.11
N TRP A 73 0.50 5.62 14.84
CA TRP A 73 1.52 6.53 14.30
C TRP A 73 1.52 7.87 15.06
N MET A 74 0.37 8.54 15.16
CA MET A 74 0.23 9.81 15.89
C MET A 74 0.68 9.73 17.34
N SER A 75 0.25 8.71 18.09
CA SER A 75 0.64 8.54 19.50
C SER A 75 2.16 8.39 19.65
N SER A 76 2.80 7.70 18.72
CA SER A 76 4.25 7.51 18.76
C SER A 76 5.03 8.78 18.39
N CYS A 77 4.51 9.62 17.48
CA CYS A 77 5.08 10.95 17.20
C CYS A 77 5.05 11.86 18.43
N LEU A 78 4.03 11.70 19.28
CA LEU A 78 3.87 12.45 20.53
C LEU A 78 4.71 11.89 21.70
N GLY A 79 5.56 10.89 21.45
CA GLY A 79 6.53 10.38 22.44
C GLY A 79 5.91 9.53 23.56
N ALA A 80 4.64 9.16 23.45
CA ALA A 80 3.99 8.28 24.41
C ALA A 80 4.52 6.84 24.24
N VAL A 81 5.01 6.27 25.35
CA VAL A 81 5.21 4.84 25.66
C VAL A 81 6.07 3.97 24.71
N ARG A 82 7.03 3.24 25.30
CA ARG A 82 7.92 2.25 24.64
C ARG A 82 7.19 1.17 23.81
N ALA A 83 5.93 0.85 24.12
CA ALA A 83 5.09 -0.10 23.38
C ALA A 83 4.53 0.48 22.07
N GLU A 84 4.22 1.78 22.03
CA GLU A 84 3.64 2.47 20.87
C GLU A 84 4.68 2.74 19.77
N ARG A 85 5.98 2.76 20.13
CA ARG A 85 7.08 2.76 19.16
C ARG A 85 7.10 1.53 18.24
N ARG A 86 6.42 0.42 18.59
CA ARG A 86 6.28 -0.74 17.69
C ARG A 86 5.34 -0.44 16.52
N GLY A 87 4.29 0.37 16.71
CA GLY A 87 3.36 0.79 15.66
C GLY A 87 4.04 1.70 14.64
N GLN A 88 4.83 2.66 15.12
CA GLN A 88 5.70 3.51 14.30
C GLN A 88 6.56 2.68 13.34
N ARG A 89 7.29 1.69 13.88
CA ARG A 89 8.16 0.80 13.09
C ARG A 89 7.42 -0.02 12.02
N ARG A 90 6.11 -0.21 12.11
CA ARG A 90 5.35 -1.04 11.16
C ARG A 90 5.05 -0.27 9.87
N ILE A 91 4.33 0.86 9.97
CA ILE A 91 3.99 1.62 8.75
C ILE A 91 5.20 2.36 8.18
N ASP A 92 6.09 2.91 9.03
CA ASP A 92 7.35 3.48 8.56
C ASP A 92 8.19 2.40 7.86
N GLY A 93 8.25 1.20 8.44
CA GLY A 93 9.01 0.07 7.89
C GLY A 93 8.48 -0.40 6.55
N LEU A 94 7.15 -0.43 6.37
CA LEU A 94 6.52 -0.74 5.09
C LEU A 94 6.85 0.34 4.05
N LEU A 95 6.59 1.61 4.37
CA LEU A 95 6.78 2.70 3.43
C LEU A 95 8.27 2.97 3.12
N ALA A 96 9.18 2.67 4.06
CA ALA A 96 10.63 2.79 3.85
C ALA A 96 11.18 1.86 2.75
N LEU A 97 10.42 0.83 2.33
CA LEU A 97 10.77 0.01 1.17
C LEU A 97 10.58 0.75 -0.16
N LEU A 98 9.82 1.85 -0.16
CA LEU A 98 9.60 2.68 -1.33
C LEU A 98 10.68 3.74 -1.47
N SER A 99 11.08 4.03 -2.70
CA SER A 99 11.91 5.20 -3.00
C SER A 99 11.19 6.48 -2.54
N ALA A 100 11.94 7.48 -2.06
CA ALA A 100 11.40 8.81 -1.75
C ALA A 100 10.69 9.48 -2.95
N SER A 101 11.06 9.10 -4.18
CA SER A 101 10.41 9.58 -5.41
C SER A 101 9.09 8.87 -5.73
N CYS A 102 8.78 7.77 -5.03
CA CYS A 102 7.56 7.00 -5.24
C CYS A 102 6.32 7.82 -4.86
N ARG A 103 5.30 7.79 -5.71
CA ARG A 103 4.00 8.39 -5.45
C ARG A 103 3.04 7.34 -4.91
N LEU A 104 2.30 7.72 -3.87
CA LEU A 104 1.22 6.87 -3.33
C LEU A 104 -0.08 7.21 -4.04
N LEU A 105 -0.78 6.20 -4.55
CA LEU A 105 -2.16 6.34 -5.01
C LEU A 105 -3.09 5.76 -3.96
N LEU A 106 -3.87 6.61 -3.32
CA LEU A 106 -4.83 6.22 -2.29
C LEU A 106 -6.14 5.79 -2.95
N CYS A 107 -6.37 4.49 -3.00
CA CYS A 107 -7.55 3.84 -3.58
C CYS A 107 -8.52 3.49 -2.45
N THR A 108 -9.33 4.45 -2.00
CA THR A 108 -10.25 4.29 -0.87
C THR A 108 -11.56 5.03 -1.14
N GLN A 109 -12.65 4.60 -0.50
CA GLN A 109 -13.91 5.34 -0.48
C GLN A 109 -13.90 6.46 0.58
N SER A 110 -12.88 6.50 1.45
CA SER A 110 -12.72 7.51 2.50
C SER A 110 -11.31 8.10 2.44
N ALA A 111 -11.10 9.18 1.68
CA ALA A 111 -9.78 9.82 1.56
C ALA A 111 -9.11 10.15 2.91
N ARG A 112 -9.92 10.51 3.93
CA ARG A 112 -9.47 10.82 5.29
C ARG A 112 -8.84 9.63 6.03
N SER A 113 -9.11 8.39 5.60
CA SER A 113 -8.52 7.21 6.25
C SER A 113 -7.05 7.03 5.89
N LEU A 114 -6.61 7.55 4.74
CA LEU A 114 -5.29 7.30 4.17
C LEU A 114 -4.44 8.56 3.92
N ASP A 115 -5.00 9.77 4.00
CA ASP A 115 -4.30 11.03 3.68
C ASP A 115 -3.03 11.25 4.53
N TRP A 116 -3.03 10.78 5.78
CA TRP A 116 -1.91 10.84 6.71
C TRP A 116 -0.67 10.09 6.22
N LEU A 117 -0.80 9.11 5.32
CA LEU A 117 0.33 8.30 4.84
C LEU A 117 1.42 9.13 4.16
N GLY A 118 1.03 10.23 3.50
CA GLY A 118 2.00 11.16 2.91
C GLY A 118 2.89 11.84 3.95
N SER A 119 2.41 11.96 5.20
CA SER A 119 3.16 12.58 6.30
C SER A 119 4.11 11.61 7.01
N VAL A 120 4.00 10.30 6.76
CA VAL A 120 4.81 9.26 7.42
C VAL A 120 6.25 9.31 6.91
N CYS A 121 6.44 9.18 5.59
CA CYS A 121 7.76 9.21 4.95
C CYS A 121 7.92 10.33 3.91
N GLY A 122 6.97 11.27 3.82
CA GLY A 122 7.03 12.41 2.89
C GLY A 122 6.66 12.08 1.45
N HIS A 123 5.99 10.95 1.20
CA HIS A 123 5.56 10.59 -0.16
C HIS A 123 4.46 11.52 -0.68
N ARG A 124 4.52 11.84 -1.97
CA ARG A 124 3.44 12.56 -2.66
C ARG A 124 2.24 11.63 -2.84
N CYS A 125 1.07 12.04 -2.36
CA CYS A 125 -0.18 11.30 -2.51
C CYS A 125 -1.02 11.81 -3.69
N ALA A 126 -1.66 10.88 -4.39
CA ALA A 126 -2.77 11.10 -5.31
C ALA A 126 -3.97 10.25 -4.85
N PHE A 127 -5.16 10.54 -5.36
CA PHE A 127 -6.39 9.85 -4.96
C PHE A 127 -7.11 9.26 -6.18
N ALA A 128 -7.53 8.00 -6.07
CA ALA A 128 -8.53 7.44 -6.96
C ALA A 128 -9.90 7.62 -6.31
N SER A 129 -10.81 8.33 -6.99
CA SER A 129 -12.12 8.69 -6.43
C SER A 129 -13.09 7.49 -6.50
N LEU A 130 -12.98 6.59 -5.54
CA LEU A 130 -13.85 5.42 -5.41
C LEU A 130 -15.13 5.81 -4.65
N HIS A 131 -16.27 5.36 -5.16
CA HIS A 131 -17.58 5.70 -4.59
C HIS A 131 -18.41 4.43 -4.37
N ALA A 132 -18.92 4.24 -3.15
CA ALA A 132 -19.67 3.05 -2.75
C ALA A 132 -20.90 2.73 -3.63
N ILE A 133 -21.51 3.76 -4.23
CA ILE A 133 -22.72 3.62 -5.07
C ILE A 133 -22.41 3.34 -6.55
N THR A 134 -21.14 3.33 -6.93
CA THR A 134 -20.71 3.15 -8.33
C THR A 134 -20.51 1.66 -8.62
N SER A 135 -20.81 1.21 -9.85
CA SER A 135 -20.54 -0.18 -10.24
C SER A 135 -19.07 -0.53 -10.11
N ASP A 136 -18.78 -1.79 -9.79
CA ASP A 136 -17.40 -2.28 -9.64
C ASP A 136 -16.58 -2.03 -10.92
N ASP A 137 -17.15 -2.25 -12.10
CA ASP A 137 -16.46 -2.02 -13.40
C ASP A 137 -15.97 -0.58 -13.55
N ARG A 138 -16.80 0.40 -13.17
CA ARG A 138 -16.46 1.81 -13.25
C ARG A 138 -15.41 2.18 -12.20
N GLN A 139 -15.48 1.60 -10.99
CA GLN A 139 -14.45 1.78 -9.96
C GLN A 139 -13.11 1.17 -10.40
N ASN A 140 -13.13 0.01 -11.05
CA ASN A 140 -11.95 -0.65 -11.61
C ASN A 140 -11.29 0.22 -12.68
N GLU A 141 -12.08 0.71 -13.64
CA GLU A 141 -11.59 1.60 -14.70
C GLU A 141 -10.94 2.87 -14.13
N VAL A 142 -11.60 3.52 -13.17
CA VAL A 142 -11.05 4.72 -12.50
C VAL A 142 -9.72 4.42 -11.83
N ALA A 143 -9.62 3.33 -11.06
CA ALA A 143 -8.38 2.97 -10.38
C ALA A 143 -7.25 2.67 -11.38
N VAL A 144 -7.54 1.87 -12.42
CA VAL A 144 -6.56 1.48 -13.44
C VAL A 144 -6.07 2.69 -14.24
N GLU A 145 -6.97 3.55 -14.70
CA GLU A 145 -6.58 4.74 -15.47
C GLU A 145 -5.83 5.76 -14.60
N THR A 146 -6.17 5.87 -13.31
CA THR A 146 -5.43 6.74 -12.39
C THR A 146 -4.00 6.24 -12.15
N VAL A 147 -3.80 4.92 -11.97
CA VAL A 147 -2.45 4.33 -11.89
C VAL A 147 -1.68 4.59 -13.18
N ARG A 148 -2.31 4.36 -14.35
CA ARG A 148 -1.67 4.59 -15.65
C ARG A 148 -1.23 6.04 -15.79
N ALA A 149 -2.11 7.00 -15.55
CA ALA A 149 -1.79 8.42 -15.61
C ALA A 149 -0.61 8.77 -14.68
N LEU A 150 -0.62 8.26 -13.44
CA LEU A 150 0.42 8.51 -12.46
C LEU A 150 1.78 7.91 -12.86
N LEU A 151 1.78 6.71 -13.44
CA LEU A 151 2.98 6.09 -13.99
C LEU A 151 3.54 6.91 -15.16
N HIS A 152 2.69 7.36 -16.08
CA HIS A 152 3.11 8.22 -17.18
C HIS A 152 3.70 9.54 -16.68
N GLU A 153 3.07 10.20 -15.70
CA GLU A 153 3.58 11.43 -15.08
C GLU A 153 4.94 11.20 -14.42
N THR A 154 5.09 10.15 -13.61
CA THR A 154 6.35 9.88 -12.90
C THR A 154 7.50 9.52 -13.85
N LEU A 155 7.23 8.76 -14.92
CA LEU A 155 8.23 8.46 -15.94
C LEU A 155 8.61 9.71 -16.75
N ALA A 156 7.63 10.55 -17.10
CA ALA A 156 7.87 11.82 -17.78
C ALA A 156 8.68 12.79 -16.91
N GLU A 157 8.41 12.91 -15.61
CA GLU A 157 9.20 13.72 -14.68
C GLU A 157 10.67 13.26 -14.63
N ARG A 158 10.90 11.93 -14.60
CA ARG A 158 12.27 11.38 -14.52
C ARG A 158 13.06 11.53 -15.82
N TRP A 159 12.41 11.46 -16.97
CA TRP A 159 13.09 11.57 -18.27
C TRP A 159 13.10 12.99 -18.84
N GLY A 160 12.13 13.83 -18.47
CA GLY A 160 12.11 15.25 -18.79
C GLY A 160 13.11 16.08 -17.98
N SER A 161 13.57 15.57 -16.83
CA SER A 161 14.63 16.19 -16.01
C SER A 161 16.05 15.81 -16.46
N ALA A 162 16.19 15.02 -17.54
CA ALA A 162 17.47 14.53 -18.06
C ALA A 162 17.96 15.26 -19.33
N LEU A 163 17.33 16.39 -19.67
CA LEU A 163 17.71 17.30 -20.77
C LEU A 163 18.01 18.69 -20.20
#